data_AF-A0A146LFT4-F1
#
_entry.id   AF-A0A146LFT4-F1
#
_cell.length_a   1.000
_cell.length_b   1.000
_cell.length_c   1.000
_cell.angle_alpha   90.00
_cell.angle_beta   90.00
_cell.angle_gamma   90.00
#
_symmetry.space_group_name_H-M   'P 1'
#
loop_
_entity.id
_entity.type
_entity.pdbx_description
1 polymer ?
#
loop_
_entity_poly.entity_id
_entity_poly.type
_entity_poly.pdbx_seq_one_letter_code
_entity_poly.pdbx_strand_id
1 'polypeptide(L)'
;MLKPLLLTLLDIGLSCFIITPLVVTFWATVWEFIFRYPDWFPLWWTLGVSWALQITVTLLRDILYEIHVKIRGWHFKIVSRLYIYLYCLVGLTGWRALWFLMEKYFDLRHTAVGLAVCLVPFVVISGSVNNLLALPYSVGVDHDRTSLYKYNTVFNVESTQNLGWY
;
A
#
# COMPACT_ATOMS: atom_id res chain seq x y z
N MET A 1 -27.78 1.35 21.46
CA MET A 1 -26.37 1.12 21.86
C MET A 1 -25.85 -0.28 21.54
N LEU A 2 -26.60 -1.38 21.68
CA LEU A 2 -26.07 -2.74 21.39
C LEU A 2 -25.74 -3.02 19.90
N LYS A 3 -26.56 -2.51 18.98
CA LYS A 3 -26.40 -2.71 17.53
C LYS A 3 -25.07 -2.15 16.96
N PRO A 4 -24.64 -0.91 17.28
CA PRO A 4 -23.36 -0.41 16.77
C PRO A 4 -22.16 -1.17 17.35
N LEU A 5 -22.20 -1.55 18.64
CA LEU A 5 -21.12 -2.34 19.26
C LEU A 5 -20.94 -3.70 18.56
N LEU A 6 -22.03 -4.39 18.27
CA LEU A 6 -22.00 -5.70 17.59
C LEU A 6 -21.40 -5.59 16.18
N LEU A 7 -21.76 -4.56 15.42
CA LEU A 7 -21.22 -4.31 14.09
C LEU A 7 -19.71 -4.02 14.15
N THR A 8 -19.28 -3.19 15.09
CA THR A 8 -17.85 -2.89 15.29
C THR A 8 -17.06 -4.14 15.66
N LEU A 9 -17.56 -4.99 16.56
CA LEU A 9 -16.88 -6.24 16.92
C LEU A 9 -16.79 -7.21 15.75
N LEU A 10 -17.84 -7.28 14.91
CA LEU A 10 -17.83 -8.08 13.69
C LEU A 10 -16.80 -7.58 12.69
N ASP A 11 -16.72 -6.26 12.47
CA ASP A 11 -15.74 -5.64 11.57
C ASP A 11 -14.30 -5.86 12.04
N ILE A 12 -14.04 -5.75 13.34
CA ILE A 12 -12.73 -6.05 13.93
C ILE A 12 -12.41 -7.53 13.74
N GLY A 13 -13.35 -8.43 14.02
CA GLY A 13 -13.17 -9.87 13.84
C GLY A 13 -12.86 -10.24 12.38
N LEU A 14 -13.65 -9.72 11.44
CA LEU A 14 -13.42 -9.91 10.00
C LEU A 14 -12.05 -9.36 9.57
N SER A 15 -11.68 -8.18 10.04
CA SER A 15 -10.39 -7.54 9.72
C SER A 15 -9.20 -8.34 10.23
N CYS A 16 -9.22 -8.71 11.51
CA CYS A 16 -8.10 -9.38 12.16
C CYS A 16 -7.95 -10.85 11.74
N PHE A 17 -9.05 -11.60 11.59
CA PHE A 17 -8.99 -13.04 11.37
C PHE A 17 -9.08 -13.48 9.91
N ILE A 18 -9.62 -12.64 9.02
CA ILE A 18 -9.82 -13.00 7.62
C ILE A 18 -9.00 -12.09 6.71
N ILE A 19 -9.23 -10.78 6.78
CA ILE A 19 -8.59 -9.84 5.85
C ILE A 19 -7.08 -9.78 6.07
N THR A 20 -6.63 -9.66 7.33
CA THR A 20 -5.20 -9.53 7.65
C THR A 20 -4.41 -10.76 7.25
N PRO A 21 -4.81 -12.00 7.60
CA PRO A 21 -4.07 -13.18 7.19
C PRO A 21 -4.02 -13.35 5.67
N LEU A 22 -5.08 -12.98 4.95
CA LEU A 22 -5.10 -13.00 3.48
C LEU A 22 -4.08 -12.02 2.90
N VAL A 23 -4.03 -10.78 3.40
CA VAL A 23 -3.06 -9.75 2.96
C VAL A 23 -1.63 -10.18 3.26
N VAL A 24 -1.37 -10.69 4.48
CA VAL A 24 -0.04 -11.19 4.88
C VAL A 24 0.37 -12.37 4.02
N THR A 25 -0.53 -13.32 3.75
CA THR A 25 -0.26 -14.48 2.90
C THR A 25 0.04 -14.06 1.46
N PHE A 26 -0.75 -13.13 0.91
CA PHE A 26 -0.50 -12.56 -0.42
C PHE A 26 0.89 -11.94 -0.50
N TRP A 27 1.22 -11.06 0.45
CA TRP A 27 2.52 -10.41 0.54
C TRP A 27 3.68 -11.41 0.65
N ALA A 28 3.58 -12.36 1.58
CA ALA A 28 4.59 -13.39 1.82
C ALA A 28 4.78 -14.29 0.60
N THR A 29 3.70 -14.61 -0.11
CA THR A 29 3.75 -15.44 -1.32
C THR A 29 4.53 -14.75 -2.44
N VAL A 30 4.28 -13.45 -2.66
CA VAL A 30 5.03 -12.67 -3.66
C VAL A 30 6.52 -12.60 -3.28
N TRP A 31 6.81 -12.42 -1.99
CA TRP A 31 8.17 -12.41 -1.47
C TRP A 31 8.93 -13.72 -1.71
N GLU A 32 8.28 -14.85 -1.42
CA GLU A 32 8.82 -16.19 -1.65
C GLU A 32 8.95 -16.51 -3.14
N PHE A 33 8.02 -16.03 -3.97
CA PHE A 33 8.08 -16.24 -5.42
C PHE A 33 9.32 -15.60 -6.03
N ILE A 34 9.58 -14.33 -5.70
CA ILE A 34 10.79 -13.62 -6.19
C ILE A 34 12.06 -14.30 -5.66
N PHE A 35 12.03 -14.78 -4.42
CA PHE A 35 13.16 -15.50 -3.82
C PHE A 35 13.46 -16.82 -4.53
N ARG A 36 12.42 -17.59 -4.89
CA ARG A 36 12.56 -18.91 -5.51
C ARG A 36 13.03 -18.84 -6.96
N TYR A 37 12.79 -17.73 -7.66
CA TYR A 37 13.15 -17.55 -9.08
C TYR A 37 14.09 -16.35 -9.30
N PRO A 38 15.30 -16.36 -8.72
CA PRO A 38 16.21 -15.21 -8.79
C PRO A 38 16.65 -14.87 -10.21
N ASP A 39 16.73 -15.87 -11.10
CA ASP A 39 17.11 -15.68 -12.50
C ASP A 39 16.06 -14.89 -13.30
N TRP A 40 14.80 -14.96 -12.89
CA TRP A 40 13.70 -14.22 -13.52
C TRP A 40 13.60 -12.79 -12.98
N PHE A 41 14.18 -12.53 -11.81
CA PHE A 41 14.11 -11.25 -11.11
C PHE A 41 15.51 -10.72 -10.75
N PRO A 42 16.33 -10.31 -11.75
CA PRO A 42 17.62 -9.70 -11.48
C PRO A 42 17.45 -8.42 -10.66
N LEU A 43 18.06 -8.39 -9.46
CA LEU A 43 17.77 -7.42 -8.40
C LEU A 43 17.73 -5.95 -8.86
N TRP A 44 18.78 -5.48 -9.53
CA TRP A 44 18.88 -4.09 -9.99
C TRP A 44 17.82 -3.74 -11.04
N TRP A 45 17.53 -4.67 -11.94
CA TRP A 45 16.51 -4.50 -12.97
C TRP A 45 15.11 -4.51 -12.35
N THR A 46 14.83 -5.48 -11.48
CA THR A 46 13.55 -5.57 -10.75
C THR A 46 13.32 -4.33 -9.92
N LEU A 47 14.33 -3.81 -9.22
CA LEU A 47 14.26 -2.56 -8.47
C LEU A 47 13.92 -1.39 -9.42
N GLY A 48 14.72 -1.20 -10.47
CA GLY A 48 14.57 -0.08 -11.41
C GLY A 48 13.21 -0.05 -12.10
N VAL A 49 12.77 -1.19 -12.65
CA VAL A 49 11.45 -1.31 -13.32
C VAL A 49 10.32 -1.09 -12.33
N SER A 50 10.41 -1.66 -11.12
CA SER A 50 9.34 -1.51 -10.12
C SER A 50 9.16 -0.05 -9.73
N TRP A 51 10.24 0.66 -9.39
CA TRP A 51 10.16 2.08 -9.03
C TRP A 51 9.75 2.95 -10.21
N ALA A 52 10.26 2.69 -11.43
CA ALA A 52 9.85 3.42 -12.62
C ALA A 52 8.35 3.29 -12.88
N LEU A 53 7.80 2.07 -12.80
CA LEU A 53 6.37 1.83 -12.93
C LEU A 53 5.57 2.50 -11.81
N GLN A 54 6.02 2.40 -10.56
CA GLN A 54 5.34 3.01 -9.42
C GLN A 54 5.24 4.54 -9.59
N ILE A 55 6.36 5.18 -9.95
CA ILE A 55 6.44 6.63 -10.18
C ILE A 55 5.56 7.00 -11.37
N THR A 56 5.68 6.27 -12.49
CA THR A 56 4.91 6.54 -13.72
C THR A 56 3.41 6.47 -13.44
N VAL A 57 2.94 5.40 -12.78
CA VAL A 57 1.52 5.25 -12.43
C VAL A 57 1.07 6.33 -11.46
N THR A 58 1.93 6.74 -10.53
CA THR A 58 1.62 7.82 -9.57
C THR A 58 1.53 9.18 -10.26
N LEU A 59 2.40 9.47 -11.23
CA LEU A 59 2.38 10.70 -12.02
C LEU A 59 1.18 10.74 -12.98
N LEU A 60 0.83 9.61 -13.59
CA LEU A 60 -0.29 9.50 -14.52
C LEU A 60 -1.65 9.32 -13.82
N ARG A 61 -1.72 9.37 -12.48
CA ARG A 61 -2.92 9.07 -11.71
C ARG A 61 -4.15 9.90 -12.14
N ASP A 62 -3.97 11.18 -12.45
CA ASP A 62 -5.08 12.07 -12.79
C ASP A 62 -5.63 11.72 -14.17
N ILE A 63 -4.76 11.35 -15.12
CA ILE A 63 -5.14 10.86 -16.43
C ILE A 63 -5.84 9.50 -16.31
N LEU A 64 -5.32 8.60 -15.47
CA LEU A 64 -5.93 7.31 -15.20
C LEU A 64 -7.31 7.47 -14.58
N TYR A 65 -7.49 8.43 -13.66
CA TYR A 65 -8.78 8.79 -13.09
C TYR A 65 -9.78 9.24 -14.18
N GLU A 66 -9.40 10.18 -15.04
CA GLU A 66 -10.25 10.68 -16.13
C GLU A 66 -10.68 9.57 -17.11
N ILE A 67 -9.80 8.61 -17.38
CA ILE A 67 -10.12 7.43 -18.19
C ILE A 67 -11.06 6.50 -17.41
N HIS A 68 -10.78 6.26 -16.13
CA HIS A 68 -11.48 5.28 -15.32
C HIS A 68 -12.91 5.71 -14.95
N VAL A 69 -13.16 7.00 -14.75
CA VAL A 69 -14.51 7.55 -14.49
C VAL A 69 -15.47 7.30 -15.66
N LYS A 70 -14.94 7.21 -16.90
CA LYS A 70 -15.73 6.90 -18.10
C LYS A 70 -16.20 5.44 -18.12
N ILE A 71 -15.55 4.54 -17.38
CA ILE A 71 -15.93 3.13 -17.28
C ILE A 71 -17.14 2.99 -16.35
N ARG A 72 -18.14 2.22 -16.76
CA ARG A 72 -19.39 2.03 -16.01
C ARG A 72 -19.68 0.56 -15.69
N GLY A 73 -20.48 0.37 -14.64
CA GLY A 73 -20.99 -0.94 -14.23
C GLY A 73 -19.90 -1.87 -13.69
N TRP A 74 -19.95 -3.15 -14.09
CA TRP A 74 -19.07 -4.20 -13.59
C TRP A 74 -17.62 -4.05 -14.09
N HIS A 75 -17.42 -3.50 -15.29
CA HIS A 75 -16.09 -3.24 -15.85
C HIS A 75 -15.27 -2.30 -14.95
N PHE A 76 -15.92 -1.29 -14.36
CA PHE A 76 -15.25 -0.37 -13.42
C PHE A 76 -14.68 -1.14 -12.24
N LYS A 77 -15.47 -2.02 -11.63
CA LYS A 77 -15.06 -2.81 -10.46
C LYS A 77 -13.89 -3.75 -10.79
N ILE A 78 -13.88 -4.35 -11.97
CA ILE A 78 -12.81 -5.27 -12.37
C ILE A 78 -11.52 -4.46 -12.60
N VAL A 79 -11.60 -3.38 -13.38
CA VAL A 79 -10.42 -2.56 -13.72
C VAL A 79 -9.84 -1.90 -12.48
N SER A 80 -10.66 -1.43 -11.53
CA SER A 80 -10.16 -0.81 -10.30
C SER A 80 -9.42 -1.81 -9.41
N ARG A 81 -9.94 -3.03 -9.27
CA ARG A 81 -9.30 -4.10 -8.49
C ARG A 81 -8.02 -4.59 -9.14
N LEU A 82 -8.00 -4.73 -10.47
CA LEU A 82 -6.78 -5.06 -11.21
C LEU A 82 -5.73 -3.97 -11.06
N TYR A 83 -6.12 -2.70 -11.15
CA TYR A 83 -5.22 -1.57 -10.93
C TYR A 83 -4.56 -1.62 -9.54
N ILE A 84 -5.35 -1.75 -8.47
CA ILE A 84 -4.83 -1.85 -7.10
C ILE A 84 -3.90 -3.05 -6.95
N TYR A 85 -4.31 -4.21 -7.48
CA TYR A 85 -3.54 -5.44 -7.36
C TYR A 85 -2.19 -5.34 -8.08
N LEU A 86 -2.16 -4.81 -9.30
CA LEU A 86 -0.92 -4.59 -10.05
C LEU A 86 -0.04 -3.54 -9.38
N TYR A 87 -0.61 -2.43 -8.92
CA TYR A 87 0.14 -1.40 -8.20
C TYR A 87 0.77 -1.95 -6.91
N CYS A 88 0.04 -2.81 -6.20
CA CYS A 88 0.55 -3.51 -5.02
C CYS A 88 1.67 -4.49 -5.40
N LEU A 89 1.47 -5.35 -6.39
CA LEU A 89 2.48 -6.31 -6.86
C LEU A 89 3.80 -5.63 -7.23
N VAL A 90 3.74 -4.55 -8.02
CA VAL A 90 4.91 -3.77 -8.43
C VAL A 90 5.62 -3.16 -7.20
N GLY A 91 4.85 -2.67 -6.23
CA GLY A 91 5.41 -2.17 -4.97
C GLY A 91 6.12 -3.27 -4.19
N LEU A 92 5.50 -4.44 -4.05
CA LEU A 92 6.08 -5.57 -3.34
C LEU A 92 7.36 -6.08 -4.01
N THR A 93 7.40 -6.15 -5.35
CA THR A 93 8.60 -6.54 -6.09
C THR A 93 9.74 -5.55 -5.89
N GLY A 94 9.44 -4.24 -5.93
CA GLY A 94 10.41 -3.18 -5.70
C GLY A 94 10.98 -3.21 -4.28
N TRP A 95 10.12 -3.30 -3.27
CA TRP A 95 10.54 -3.43 -1.88
C TRP A 95 11.39 -4.68 -1.68
N ARG A 96 10.94 -5.84 -2.18
CA ARG A 96 11.67 -7.10 -2.06
C ARG A 96 13.08 -7.02 -2.65
N ALA A 97 13.22 -6.43 -3.84
CA ALA A 97 14.51 -6.25 -4.49
C ALA A 97 15.41 -5.29 -3.70
N LEU A 98 14.83 -4.23 -3.12
CA LEU A 98 15.56 -3.29 -2.26
C LEU A 98 16.11 -3.98 -1.02
N TRP A 99 15.28 -4.75 -0.30
CA TRP A 99 15.70 -5.52 0.88
C TRP A 99 16.87 -6.45 0.56
N PHE A 100 16.83 -7.15 -0.59
CA PHE A 100 17.92 -8.02 -1.03
C PHE A 100 19.19 -7.30 -1.48
N LEU A 101 19.07 -6.13 -2.09
CA LEU A 101 20.25 -5.31 -2.35
C LEU A 101 20.88 -4.86 -1.03
N MET A 102 20.07 -4.50 -0.03
CA MET A 102 20.60 -4.14 1.29
C MET A 102 21.34 -5.32 1.93
N GLU A 103 20.74 -6.51 1.97
CA GLU A 103 21.39 -7.72 2.49
C GLU A 103 22.68 -8.10 1.73
N LYS A 104 22.71 -7.88 0.42
CA LYS A 104 23.87 -8.22 -0.42
C LYS A 104 25.05 -7.28 -0.23
N TYR A 105 24.80 -5.99 -0.04
CA TYR A 105 25.84 -4.95 -0.03
C TYR A 105 26.16 -4.42 1.37
N PHE A 106 25.29 -4.63 2.36
CA PHE A 106 25.45 -4.13 3.72
C PHE A 106 25.31 -5.26 4.74
N ASP A 107 26.17 -5.25 5.76
CA ASP A 107 26.00 -6.11 6.92
C ASP A 107 24.70 -5.74 7.67
N LEU A 108 24.08 -6.72 8.33
CA LEU A 108 22.79 -6.57 9.02
C LEU A 108 22.82 -5.40 10.02
N ARG A 109 23.97 -5.18 10.67
CA ARG A 109 24.19 -4.06 11.59
C ARG A 109 24.14 -2.71 10.89
N HIS A 110 24.76 -2.58 9.73
CA HIS A 110 24.77 -1.34 8.95
C HIS A 110 23.41 -1.05 8.31
N THR A 111 22.72 -2.09 7.84
CA THR A 111 21.33 -2.01 7.36
C THR A 111 20.39 -1.55 8.46
N ALA A 112 20.49 -2.13 9.66
CA ALA A 112 19.65 -1.75 10.80
C ALA A 112 19.90 -0.31 11.26
N VAL A 113 21.15 0.14 11.33
CA VAL A 113 21.50 1.52 11.67
C VAL A 113 21.02 2.49 10.59
N GLY A 114 21.22 2.17 9.30
CA GLY A 114 20.72 2.98 8.20
C GLY A 114 19.19 3.11 8.18
N LEU A 115 18.49 2.00 8.41
CA LEU A 115 17.03 1.99 8.57
C LEU A 115 16.61 2.86 9.76
N ALA A 116 17.24 2.73 10.93
CA ALA A 116 16.89 3.53 12.10
C ALA A 116 17.12 5.04 11.89
N VAL A 117 18.25 5.40 11.28
CA VAL A 117 18.61 6.80 11.01
C VAL A 117 17.72 7.43 9.94
N CYS A 118 17.27 6.67 8.94
CA CYS A 118 16.42 7.19 7.87
C CYS A 118 14.92 7.14 8.22
N LEU A 119 14.45 6.09 8.90
CA LEU A 119 13.03 5.92 9.22
C LEU A 119 12.56 6.91 10.28
N VAL A 120 13.37 7.20 11.31
CA VAL A 120 12.94 8.08 12.41
C VAL A 120 12.65 9.50 11.91
N PRO A 121 13.56 10.19 11.19
CA PRO A 121 13.27 11.50 10.62
C PRO A 121 12.14 11.43 9.59
N PHE A 122 12.10 10.37 8.77
CA PHE A 122 11.05 10.22 7.77
C PHE A 122 9.66 10.17 8.39
N VAL A 123 9.44 9.32 9.40
CA VAL A 123 8.15 9.18 10.11
C VAL A 123 7.74 10.48 10.82
N VAL A 124 8.71 11.21 11.38
CA VAL A 124 8.47 12.49 12.04
C VAL A 124 8.09 13.57 11.03
N ILE A 125 8.81 13.67 9.91
CA ILE A 125 8.59 14.68 8.87
C ILE A 125 7.30 14.40 8.09
N SER A 126 7.00 13.14 7.80
CA SER A 126 5.82 12.74 7.03
C SER A 126 4.52 12.75 7.84
N GLY A 127 4.61 12.92 9.17
CA GLY A 127 3.45 12.80 10.06
C GLY A 127 2.82 11.40 10.05
N SER A 128 3.56 10.37 9.60
CA SER A 128 3.04 9.00 9.44
C SER A 128 2.64 8.32 10.75
N VAL A 129 2.99 8.89 11.90
CA VAL A 129 2.43 8.53 13.22
C VAL A 129 0.90 8.69 13.27
N ASN A 130 0.31 9.57 12.46
CA ASN A 130 -1.15 9.68 12.33
C ASN A 130 -1.74 8.59 11.43
N ASN A 131 -0.90 7.84 10.70
CA ASN A 131 -1.31 6.76 9.79
C ASN A 131 -1.37 5.39 10.49
N LEU A 132 -1.33 5.37 11.83
CA LEU A 132 -1.55 4.17 12.65
C LEU A 132 -2.95 3.56 12.44
N LEU A 133 -3.87 4.28 11.80
CA LEU A 133 -5.15 3.74 11.32
C LEU A 133 -5.01 2.59 10.31
N ALA A 134 -3.80 2.33 9.79
CA ALA A 134 -3.50 1.15 8.98
C ALA A 134 -3.48 -0.17 9.77
N LEU A 135 -3.63 -0.11 11.11
CA LEU A 135 -3.85 -1.30 11.94
C LEU A 135 -5.16 -2.01 11.50
N PRO A 136 -5.24 -3.34 11.63
CA PRO A 136 -6.32 -4.16 11.06
C PRO A 136 -7.64 -4.09 11.86
N TYR A 137 -8.08 -2.88 12.20
CA TYR A 137 -9.25 -2.64 13.06
C TYR A 137 -10.42 -2.00 12.31
N SER A 138 -10.21 -1.54 11.07
CA SER A 138 -11.27 -0.96 10.25
C SER A 138 -11.21 -1.45 8.82
N VAL A 139 -12.36 -1.91 8.30
CA VAL A 139 -12.53 -2.17 6.87
C VAL A 139 -13.03 -0.91 6.19
N GLY A 140 -12.16 -0.23 5.46
CA GLY A 140 -12.57 0.81 4.53
C GLY A 140 -13.12 0.17 3.26
N VAL A 141 -14.40 0.37 2.96
CA VAL A 141 -14.95 -0.01 1.65
C VAL A 141 -14.66 1.13 0.67
N ASP A 142 -13.96 0.83 -0.42
CA ASP A 142 -13.84 1.74 -1.58
C ASP A 142 -15.21 1.94 -2.21
N HIS A 143 -16.01 2.84 -1.63
CA HIS A 143 -17.34 3.19 -2.14
C HIS A 143 -17.25 4.33 -3.16
N ASP A 144 -16.27 5.23 -3.00
CA ASP A 144 -16.08 6.35 -3.90
C ASP A 144 -15.13 6.01 -5.06
N ARG A 145 -15.48 6.44 -6.26
CA ARG A 145 -14.63 6.28 -7.44
C ARG A 145 -13.44 7.25 -7.40
N THR A 146 -13.60 8.37 -6.69
CA THR A 146 -12.57 9.41 -6.60
C THR A 146 -11.47 9.06 -5.60
N SER A 147 -11.76 8.24 -4.58
CA SER A 147 -10.78 7.85 -3.56
C SER A 147 -9.68 6.94 -4.08
N LEU A 148 -9.91 6.21 -5.19
CA LEU A 148 -8.95 5.28 -5.79
C LEU A 148 -7.66 5.96 -6.29
N TYR A 149 -7.75 7.20 -6.75
CA TYR A 149 -6.63 7.94 -7.35
C TYR A 149 -6.19 9.14 -6.50
N LYS A 150 -6.92 9.43 -5.40
CA LYS A 150 -6.63 10.55 -4.51
C LYS A 150 -5.65 10.09 -3.42
N TYR A 151 -4.39 10.45 -3.58
CA TYR A 151 -3.39 10.28 -2.52
C TYR A 151 -3.44 11.48 -1.59
N ASN A 152 -3.63 11.23 -0.30
CA ASN A 152 -3.44 12.26 0.72
C ASN A 152 -1.95 12.64 0.72
N THR A 153 -1.64 13.89 0.39
CA THR A 153 -0.29 14.44 0.51
C THR A 153 -0.27 15.46 1.62
N VAL A 154 0.92 15.66 2.22
CA VAL A 154 1.13 16.65 3.30
C VAL A 154 0.66 18.06 2.90
N PHE A 155 0.66 18.37 1.60
CA PHE A 155 0.26 19.68 1.07
C PHE A 155 -1.18 19.72 0.55
N ASN A 156 -1.84 18.57 0.38
CA ASN A 156 -3.21 18.46 -0.10
C ASN A 156 -4.13 18.06 1.07
N VAL A 157 -4.26 18.98 2.03
CA VAL A 157 -5.05 18.76 3.24
C VAL A 157 -6.23 19.74 3.26
N GLU A 158 -7.30 19.40 2.54
CA GLU A 158 -8.67 19.81 2.95
C GLU A 158 -9.18 18.94 4.12
N SER A 159 -8.43 17.89 4.48
CA SER A 159 -8.88 16.75 5.29
C SER A 159 -8.95 16.97 6.82
N THR A 160 -8.48 18.08 7.37
CA THR A 160 -8.58 18.32 8.84
C THR A 160 -9.81 19.11 9.25
N GLN A 161 -10.57 19.68 8.30
CA GLN A 161 -11.75 20.49 8.64
C GLN A 161 -13.03 19.68 8.90
N ASN A 162 -13.04 18.38 8.60
CA ASN A 162 -14.18 17.49 8.83
C ASN A 162 -13.80 16.19 9.57
N LEU A 163 -12.82 16.24 10.49
CA LEU A 163 -12.69 15.22 11.52
C LEU A 163 -13.78 15.46 12.58
N GLY A 164 -15.02 15.24 12.16
CA GLY A 164 -16.20 15.30 13.00
C GLY A 164 -16.09 14.26 14.10
N TRP A 165 -15.70 14.73 15.28
CA TRP A 165 -16.21 14.19 16.54
C TRP A 165 -17.64 14.72 16.69
N TYR A 166 -18.59 14.08 15.99
CA TYR A 166 -20.03 14.06 16.29
C TYR A 166 -20.65 12.77 15.73
#